data_AF-A0A1X9NAU8-F1
#
_entry.id   AF-A0A1X9NAU8-F1
#
_cell.length_a   1.000
_cell.length_b   1.000
_cell.length_c   1.000
_cell.angle_alpha   90.00
_cell.angle_beta   90.00
_cell.angle_gamma   90.00
#
_symmetry.space_group_name_H-M   'P 1'
#
loop_
_entity.id
_entity.type
_entity.pdbx_description
1 polymer ?
#
loop_
_entity_poly.entity_id
_entity_poly.type
_entity_poly.pdbx_seq_one_letter_code
_entity_poly.pdbx_strand_id
1 'polypeptide(L)'
;MSLLNTARLKEAYSTCLDKKMVIYFQFEPTKKQLLKSFSVFNFDQKSSSILLALLMGFSISCAYAGPTYDFGDAPIPYGEAWHYTAEWQRLGTEYSKEKEAVAEDDDDGVSWSTDGGLTFGNGNLVQGQTVTFKFDFTRGTYGRHDYDELKAWVDWNGDYEWSTSEIIAQELWYKDTVEWGDTQINRDDYLNGVESDPNAVLYREILATIVVPEDSMGELWLRARVVCDESIYKNNVDGILNPTGFFHQGEAEDYKLTVTSVPEPSSLALLIMGLAISFIQRKK
;
A
#
# COMPACT_ATOMS: atom_id res chain seq x y z
N MET A 1 -11.65 -47.52 5.56
CA MET A 1 -10.71 -46.49 6.07
C MET A 1 -10.65 -46.60 7.57
N SER A 2 -9.47 -46.77 8.17
CA SER A 2 -9.34 -46.92 9.63
C SER A 2 -9.49 -45.56 10.34
N LEU A 3 -10.01 -45.56 11.56
CA LEU A 3 -10.12 -44.38 12.43
C LEU A 3 -8.78 -43.63 12.61
N LEU A 4 -7.65 -44.33 12.44
CA LEU A 4 -6.30 -43.77 12.51
C LEU A 4 -6.03 -42.71 11.42
N ASN A 5 -6.63 -42.87 10.22
CA ASN A 5 -6.42 -41.93 9.11
C ASN A 5 -7.19 -40.62 9.33
N THR A 6 -8.34 -40.66 9.99
CA THR A 6 -9.16 -39.47 10.26
C THR A 6 -8.52 -38.56 11.30
N ALA A 7 -7.85 -39.11 12.32
CA ALA A 7 -7.17 -38.34 13.36
C ALA A 7 -5.94 -37.58 12.81
N ARG A 8 -5.07 -38.25 12.04
CA ARG A 8 -3.88 -37.63 11.43
C ARG A 8 -4.22 -36.51 10.44
N LEU A 9 -5.35 -36.63 9.73
CA LEU A 9 -5.79 -35.61 8.78
C LEU A 9 -6.45 -34.41 9.47
N LYS A 10 -7.15 -34.60 10.59
CA LYS A 10 -7.61 -33.49 11.44
C LYS A 10 -6.43 -32.71 12.02
N GLU A 11 -5.39 -33.41 12.44
CA GLU A 11 -4.15 -32.80 12.95
C GLU A 11 -3.42 -32.01 11.85
N ALA A 12 -3.29 -32.57 10.65
CA ALA A 12 -2.73 -31.86 9.49
C ALA A 12 -3.55 -30.61 9.13
N TYR A 13 -4.88 -30.71 9.05
CA TYR A 13 -5.77 -29.58 8.75
C TYR A 13 -5.70 -28.49 9.83
N SER A 14 -5.71 -28.87 11.11
CA SER A 14 -5.53 -27.94 12.24
C SER A 14 -4.19 -27.23 12.15
N THR A 15 -3.11 -27.96 11.85
CA THR A 15 -1.77 -27.39 11.68
C THR A 15 -1.70 -26.40 10.51
N CYS A 16 -2.49 -26.60 9.46
CA CYS A 16 -2.52 -25.70 8.31
C CYS A 16 -3.34 -24.43 8.58
N LEU A 17 -4.43 -24.53 9.34
CA LEU A 17 -5.18 -23.37 9.81
C LEU A 17 -4.36 -22.51 10.78
N ASP A 18 -3.70 -23.13 11.77
CA ASP A 18 -2.90 -22.42 12.77
C ASP A 18 -1.72 -21.65 12.16
N LYS A 19 -1.24 -22.07 10.97
CA LYS A 19 -0.11 -21.46 10.26
C LYS A 19 -0.51 -20.60 9.07
N LYS A 20 -1.80 -20.25 8.91
CA LYS A 20 -2.32 -19.49 7.75
C LYS A 20 -1.90 -20.09 6.38
N MET A 21 -1.80 -21.42 6.28
CA MET A 21 -1.34 -22.08 5.06
C MET A 21 -2.49 -22.33 4.08
N VAL A 22 -2.21 -22.20 2.77
CA VAL A 22 -3.17 -22.56 1.71
C VAL A 22 -3.21 -24.08 1.57
N ILE A 23 -4.44 -24.62 1.53
CA ILE A 23 -4.69 -26.07 1.46
C ILE A 23 -4.95 -26.46 0.01
N TYR A 24 -4.09 -27.33 -0.53
CA TYR A 24 -4.27 -27.92 -1.86
C TYR A 24 -4.71 -29.37 -1.74
N PHE A 25 -5.65 -29.76 -2.62
CA PHE A 25 -6.09 -31.14 -2.76
C PHE A 25 -5.55 -31.69 -4.08
N GLN A 26 -4.73 -32.74 -4.02
CA GLN A 26 -4.22 -33.41 -5.20
C GLN A 26 -4.94 -34.75 -5.39
N PHE A 27 -5.51 -34.94 -6.59
CA PHE A 27 -6.08 -36.22 -7.00
C PHE A 27 -5.03 -37.01 -7.78
N GLU A 28 -4.70 -38.22 -7.32
CA GLU A 28 -3.95 -39.18 -8.14
C GLU A 28 -4.93 -40.12 -8.84
N PRO A 29 -5.24 -39.92 -10.13
CA PRO A 29 -6.09 -40.85 -10.85
C PRO A 29 -5.37 -42.21 -10.95
N THR A 30 -6.06 -43.28 -10.56
CA THR A 30 -5.60 -44.65 -10.77
C THR A 30 -5.42 -44.93 -12.27
N LYS A 31 -4.17 -44.85 -12.74
CA LYS A 31 -3.54 -45.40 -13.97
C LYS A 31 -4.28 -45.34 -15.32
N LYS A 32 -5.42 -44.67 -15.51
CA LYS A 32 -6.09 -44.67 -16.84
C LYS A 32 -6.79 -43.41 -17.34
N GLN A 33 -6.72 -42.25 -16.67
CA GLN A 33 -7.18 -40.99 -17.28
C GLN A 33 -6.26 -39.82 -16.92
N LEU A 34 -5.69 -39.21 -17.97
CA LEU A 34 -4.84 -38.02 -17.95
C LEU A 34 -5.72 -36.77 -18.00
N LEU A 35 -6.20 -36.31 -16.85
CA LEU A 35 -6.75 -34.96 -16.68
C LEU A 35 -6.34 -34.48 -15.29
N LYS A 36 -5.30 -33.63 -15.24
CA LYS A 36 -4.94 -32.87 -14.03
C LYS A 36 -5.82 -31.62 -14.00
N SER A 37 -6.95 -31.67 -13.32
CA SER A 37 -7.70 -30.47 -12.97
C SER A 37 -7.32 -30.05 -11.55
N PHE A 38 -6.73 -28.86 -11.39
CA PHE A 38 -6.57 -28.21 -10.10
C PHE A 38 -7.81 -27.37 -9.83
N SER A 39 -8.41 -27.52 -8.66
CA SER A 39 -9.52 -26.69 -8.22
C SER A 39 -9.17 -26.14 -6.85
N VAL A 40 -9.10 -24.81 -6.74
CA VAL A 40 -8.93 -24.10 -5.48
C VAL A 40 -10.33 -23.94 -4.88
N PHE A 41 -10.57 -24.53 -3.72
CA PHE A 41 -11.82 -24.36 -2.98
C PHE A 41 -11.54 -23.53 -1.73
N ASN A 42 -12.13 -22.33 -1.63
CA ASN A 42 -12.22 -21.61 -0.37
C ASN A 42 -13.26 -22.29 0.50
N PHE A 43 -12.81 -23.12 1.45
CA PHE A 43 -13.69 -23.78 2.41
C PHE A 43 -13.96 -22.83 3.58
N ASP A 44 -15.12 -22.19 3.55
CA ASP A 44 -15.72 -21.64 4.75
C ASP A 44 -16.09 -22.79 5.71
N GLN A 45 -15.95 -22.56 7.02
CA GLN A 45 -15.74 -23.48 8.15
C GLN A 45 -16.76 -24.63 8.39
N LYS A 46 -17.60 -25.02 7.43
CA LYS A 46 -18.60 -26.09 7.62
C LYS A 46 -17.96 -27.47 7.47
N SER A 47 -17.79 -28.11 8.64
CA SER A 47 -17.24 -29.45 8.91
C SER A 47 -17.74 -30.62 8.03
N SER A 48 -18.83 -30.44 7.29
CA SER A 48 -19.40 -31.45 6.38
C SER A 48 -18.60 -31.65 5.08
N SER A 49 -17.90 -30.62 4.59
CA SER A 49 -17.25 -30.67 3.26
C SER A 49 -15.89 -31.39 3.28
N ILE A 50 -15.20 -31.34 4.43
CA ILE A 50 -13.90 -31.98 4.66
C ILE A 50 -14.03 -33.52 4.64
N LEU A 51 -15.16 -34.04 5.15
CA LEU A 51 -15.41 -35.49 5.23
C LEU A 51 -15.59 -36.13 3.83
N LEU A 52 -16.09 -35.36 2.86
CA LEU A 52 -16.33 -35.83 1.49
C LEU A 52 -15.02 -35.91 0.67
N ALA A 53 -14.12 -34.92 0.83
CA ALA A 53 -12.78 -34.97 0.23
C ALA A 53 -11.94 -36.16 0.77
N LEU A 54 -12.11 -36.48 2.05
CA LEU A 54 -11.47 -37.62 2.71
C LEU A 54 -11.84 -38.98 2.09
N LEU A 55 -13.10 -39.18 1.70
CA LEU A 55 -13.59 -40.44 1.11
C LEU A 55 -13.05 -40.69 -0.31
N MET A 56 -12.66 -39.63 -1.02
CA MET A 56 -12.18 -39.70 -2.41
C MET A 56 -10.66 -39.86 -2.54
N GLY A 57 -9.92 -40.00 -1.44
CA GLY A 57 -8.48 -40.28 -1.47
C GLY A 57 -7.61 -39.08 -1.86
N PHE A 58 -8.09 -37.86 -1.67
CA PHE A 58 -7.28 -36.67 -1.87
C PHE A 58 -6.15 -36.60 -0.83
N SER A 59 -4.93 -36.32 -1.29
CA SER A 59 -3.86 -35.87 -0.40
C SER A 59 -4.02 -34.38 -0.14
N ILE A 60 -3.90 -34.01 1.13
CA ILE A 60 -3.80 -32.61 1.55
C ILE A 60 -2.32 -32.26 1.53
N SER A 61 -1.92 -31.30 0.68
CA SER A 61 -0.64 -30.62 0.83
C SER A 61 -0.90 -29.20 1.31
N CYS A 62 -0.11 -28.77 2.28
CA CYS A 62 -0.13 -27.40 2.75
C CYS A 62 1.13 -26.74 2.21
N ALA A 63 0.95 -25.67 1.44
CA ALA A 63 2.06 -24.81 1.09
C ALA A 63 2.14 -23.72 2.14
N TYR A 64 3.34 -23.52 2.69
CA TYR A 64 3.65 -22.29 3.39
C TYR A 64 3.52 -21.17 2.37
N ALA A 65 2.50 -20.31 2.51
CA ALA A 65 2.59 -19.00 1.91
C ALA A 65 3.78 -18.35 2.61
N GLY A 66 4.89 -18.22 1.89
CA GLY A 66 6.05 -17.48 2.39
C GLY A 66 5.61 -16.11 2.89
N PRO A 67 6.40 -15.46 3.76
CA PRO A 67 6.17 -14.03 3.97
C PRO A 67 6.13 -13.33 2.61
N THR A 68 5.09 -12.55 2.39
CA THR A 68 4.96 -11.70 1.21
C THR A 68 5.68 -10.41 1.54
N TYR A 69 6.80 -10.17 0.87
CA TYR A 69 7.48 -8.90 0.99
C TYR A 69 6.79 -7.89 0.08
N ASP A 70 6.96 -6.64 0.44
CA ASP A 70 6.61 -5.49 -0.38
C ASP A 70 7.87 -4.62 -0.42
N PHE A 71 8.32 -4.24 -1.62
CA PHE A 71 9.48 -3.38 -1.82
C PHE A 71 9.04 -2.13 -2.57
N GLY A 72 9.62 -0.99 -2.24
CA GLY A 72 9.40 0.22 -2.99
C GLY A 72 10.12 0.17 -4.35
N ASP A 73 9.42 0.64 -5.39
CA ASP A 73 9.86 0.63 -6.78
C ASP A 73 10.81 1.75 -7.19
N ALA A 74 11.09 2.72 -6.31
CA ALA A 74 11.97 3.82 -6.67
C ALA A 74 13.37 3.29 -7.02
N PRO A 75 13.94 3.70 -8.17
CA PRO A 75 15.16 3.12 -8.69
C PRO A 75 16.35 3.50 -7.81
N ILE A 76 17.45 2.78 -7.97
CA ILE A 76 18.73 3.24 -7.43
C ILE A 76 19.02 4.65 -7.98
N PRO A 77 19.35 5.65 -7.14
CA PRO A 77 19.86 5.51 -5.77
C PRO A 77 18.93 5.91 -4.61
N TYR A 78 17.60 5.96 -4.78
CA TYR A 78 16.63 6.41 -3.74
C TYR A 78 16.64 5.64 -2.40
N GLY A 79 17.34 4.51 -2.36
CA GLY A 79 17.34 3.62 -1.21
C GLY A 79 16.05 2.79 -1.13
N GLU A 80 16.21 1.58 -0.64
CA GLU A 80 15.15 0.58 -0.59
C GLU A 80 14.22 0.83 0.61
N ALA A 81 12.92 0.88 0.37
CA ALA A 81 11.89 0.74 1.39
C ALA A 81 11.30 -0.67 1.27
N TRP A 82 11.06 -1.37 2.37
CA TRP A 82 10.40 -2.68 2.27
C TRP A 82 9.72 -3.13 3.56
N HIS A 83 8.77 -4.05 3.40
CA HIS A 83 7.92 -4.60 4.45
C HIS A 83 7.93 -6.14 4.46
N TYR A 84 7.75 -6.75 5.63
CA TYR A 84 7.66 -8.22 5.76
C TYR A 84 6.28 -8.77 5.42
N THR A 85 5.24 -7.96 5.62
CA THR A 85 3.87 -8.32 5.35
C THR A 85 3.07 -7.05 5.13
N ALA A 86 2.47 -6.98 3.94
CA ALA A 86 1.48 -5.97 3.65
C ALA A 86 0.16 -6.25 4.38
N GLU A 87 -0.06 -7.46 4.93
CA GLU A 87 -1.20 -7.69 5.83
C GLU A 87 -1.19 -6.57 6.88
N TRP A 88 -2.35 -6.15 7.39
CA TRP A 88 -2.49 -5.01 8.33
C TRP A 88 -2.69 -3.65 7.65
N GLN A 89 -1.67 -2.94 7.16
CA GLN A 89 -1.84 -1.60 6.57
C GLN A 89 -1.52 -1.62 5.08
N ARG A 90 -2.34 -0.94 4.29
CA ARG A 90 -2.11 -0.79 2.85
C ARG A 90 -2.59 0.53 2.29
N LEU A 91 -2.01 0.86 1.17
CA LEU A 91 -2.45 1.82 0.20
C LEU A 91 -3.33 1.07 -0.82
N GLY A 92 -4.41 1.72 -1.24
CA GLY A 92 -5.34 1.21 -2.24
C GLY A 92 -6.14 -0.04 -1.83
N THR A 93 -6.37 -0.92 -2.81
CA THR A 93 -7.37 -2.00 -2.72
C THR A 93 -6.77 -3.39 -2.73
N GLU A 94 -5.55 -3.56 -3.23
CA GLU A 94 -4.83 -4.82 -3.21
C GLU A 94 -3.67 -4.75 -2.22
N TYR A 95 -2.73 -5.67 -2.28
CA TYR A 95 -1.50 -5.59 -1.50
C TYR A 95 -0.41 -5.89 -2.50
N SER A 96 0.60 -5.05 -2.60
CA SER A 96 1.80 -5.40 -3.35
C SER A 96 2.40 -6.66 -2.72
N LYS A 97 2.74 -7.65 -3.56
CA LYS A 97 3.25 -8.95 -3.10
C LYS A 97 4.40 -9.37 -3.97
N GLU A 98 5.57 -8.96 -3.55
CA GLU A 98 6.79 -9.22 -4.26
C GLU A 98 7.59 -10.35 -3.60
N LYS A 99 8.32 -11.11 -4.43
CA LYS A 99 9.27 -12.12 -3.94
C LYS A 99 10.66 -11.56 -3.76
N GLU A 100 10.98 -10.51 -4.50
CA GLU A 100 12.26 -9.85 -4.65
C GLU A 100 11.96 -8.38 -4.99
N ALA A 101 12.90 -7.45 -4.76
CA ALA A 101 12.77 -6.04 -5.13
C ALA A 101 12.73 -5.88 -6.67
N VAL A 102 11.57 -6.16 -7.24
CA VAL A 102 11.33 -6.23 -8.68
C VAL A 102 10.01 -5.54 -8.89
N ALA A 103 10.04 -4.36 -9.53
CA ALA A 103 8.89 -3.52 -9.81
C ALA A 103 7.74 -4.26 -10.49
N GLU A 104 6.89 -4.92 -9.71
CA GLU A 104 5.63 -5.50 -10.15
C GLU A 104 4.51 -4.55 -9.66
N ASP A 105 3.79 -3.99 -10.64
CA ASP A 105 3.15 -2.68 -10.62
C ASP A 105 1.72 -2.65 -10.07
N ASP A 106 1.47 -3.35 -8.97
CA ASP A 106 0.15 -3.38 -8.33
C ASP A 106 -0.13 -2.16 -7.43
N ASP A 107 0.75 -1.15 -7.45
CA ASP A 107 0.64 0.15 -6.77
C ASP A 107 -0.66 0.87 -7.15
N ASP A 108 -1.65 0.87 -6.26
CA ASP A 108 -3.00 1.38 -6.53
C ASP A 108 -3.52 2.39 -5.51
N GLY A 109 -2.72 2.76 -4.51
CA GLY A 109 -3.16 3.63 -3.43
C GLY A 109 -2.84 5.12 -3.56
N VAL A 110 -2.04 5.55 -4.53
CA VAL A 110 -1.79 6.98 -4.79
C VAL A 110 -2.26 7.43 -6.17
N SER A 111 -3.05 8.51 -6.16
CA SER A 111 -3.47 9.22 -7.36
C SER A 111 -3.43 10.72 -7.11
N TRP A 112 -3.50 11.54 -8.16
CA TRP A 112 -3.51 12.99 -8.03
C TRP A 112 -4.42 13.68 -9.04
N SER A 113 -4.85 14.87 -8.64
CA SER A 113 -5.72 15.75 -9.39
C SER A 113 -5.01 17.06 -9.73
N THR A 114 -5.14 17.50 -10.98
CA THR A 114 -4.68 18.82 -11.48
C THR A 114 -5.85 19.75 -11.79
N ASP A 115 -7.09 19.34 -11.49
CA ASP A 115 -8.34 20.06 -11.79
C ASP A 115 -9.14 20.43 -10.53
N GLY A 116 -8.47 20.49 -9.38
CA GLY A 116 -9.08 20.89 -8.11
C GLY A 116 -9.87 19.76 -7.43
N GLY A 117 -9.50 18.52 -7.67
CA GLY A 117 -10.11 17.33 -7.06
C GLY A 117 -11.33 16.79 -7.80
N LEU A 118 -11.57 17.20 -9.05
CA LEU A 118 -12.70 16.71 -9.84
C LEU A 118 -12.40 15.34 -10.46
N THR A 119 -11.15 15.14 -10.91
CA THR A 119 -10.67 13.87 -11.43
C THR A 119 -9.33 13.51 -10.80
N PHE A 120 -9.13 12.22 -10.52
CA PHE A 120 -7.89 11.66 -9.97
C PHE A 120 -7.32 10.64 -10.96
N GLY A 121 -6.01 10.68 -11.15
CA GLY A 121 -5.25 9.75 -11.96
C GLY A 121 -3.76 9.99 -11.78
N ASN A 122 -2.94 9.61 -12.77
CA ASN A 122 -1.48 9.70 -12.68
C ASN A 122 -0.90 10.51 -13.85
N GLY A 123 -1.58 11.61 -14.20
CA GLY A 123 -1.21 12.45 -15.34
C GLY A 123 0.05 13.30 -15.11
N ASN A 124 0.67 13.79 -16.17
CA ASN A 124 1.84 14.66 -16.08
C ASN A 124 1.55 15.92 -15.26
N LEU A 125 2.58 16.39 -14.57
CA LEU A 125 2.55 17.62 -13.81
C LEU A 125 3.20 18.77 -14.57
N VAL A 126 2.85 19.99 -14.18
CA VAL A 126 3.41 21.24 -14.70
C VAL A 126 3.95 22.05 -13.52
N GLN A 127 5.12 22.67 -13.69
CA GLN A 127 5.68 23.58 -12.71
C GLN A 127 4.70 24.69 -12.31
N GLY A 128 4.72 25.09 -11.03
CA GLY A 128 3.87 26.15 -10.50
C GLY A 128 2.37 25.82 -10.45
N GLN A 129 1.95 24.66 -10.95
CA GLN A 129 0.55 24.27 -10.87
C GLN A 129 0.19 23.77 -9.47
N THR A 130 -1.07 23.93 -9.08
CA THR A 130 -1.60 23.28 -7.88
C THR A 130 -2.01 21.84 -8.21
N VAL A 131 -1.55 20.89 -7.39
CA VAL A 131 -1.88 19.47 -7.49
C VAL A 131 -2.42 18.98 -6.15
N THR A 132 -3.43 18.11 -6.17
CA THR A 132 -3.95 17.44 -4.97
C THR A 132 -3.68 15.96 -5.07
N PHE A 133 -2.78 15.44 -4.23
CA PHE A 133 -2.55 14.02 -4.06
C PHE A 133 -3.64 13.42 -3.19
N LYS A 134 -4.06 12.20 -3.53
CA LYS A 134 -5.00 11.38 -2.79
C LYS A 134 -4.32 10.06 -2.45
N PHE A 135 -4.38 9.73 -1.17
CA PHE A 135 -3.88 8.47 -0.64
C PHE A 135 -5.06 7.66 -0.11
N ASP A 136 -5.27 6.49 -0.71
CA ASP A 136 -6.33 5.56 -0.38
C ASP A 136 -5.85 4.63 0.75
N PHE A 137 -5.93 5.09 1.99
CA PHE A 137 -5.36 4.38 3.12
C PHE A 137 -6.35 3.38 3.73
N THR A 138 -6.02 2.09 3.69
CA THR A 138 -6.74 1.04 4.43
C THR A 138 -5.91 0.53 5.61
N ARG A 139 -6.56 0.37 6.77
CA ARG A 139 -5.98 -0.24 7.97
C ARG A 139 -6.57 -1.59 8.29
N GLY A 140 -5.84 -2.35 9.09
CA GLY A 140 -6.21 -3.70 9.50
C GLY A 140 -7.13 -3.66 10.71
N THR A 141 -8.06 -4.61 10.77
CA THR A 141 -8.96 -4.79 11.93
C THR A 141 -8.27 -5.40 13.14
N TYR A 142 -7.11 -6.03 12.94
CA TYR A 142 -6.37 -6.70 13.99
C TYR A 142 -5.24 -5.81 14.49
N GLY A 143 -4.76 -6.07 15.71
CA GLY A 143 -3.50 -5.50 16.22
C GLY A 143 -3.69 -4.73 17.52
N ARG A 144 -2.61 -4.66 18.31
CA ARG A 144 -2.55 -3.91 19.58
C ARG A 144 -1.53 -2.79 19.45
N HIS A 145 -1.83 -1.85 18.58
CA HIS A 145 -0.98 -0.70 18.30
C HIS A 145 -1.86 0.55 18.35
N ASP A 146 -1.31 1.68 18.78
CA ASP A 146 -2.06 2.89 19.11
C ASP A 146 -2.50 3.66 17.85
N TYR A 147 -1.69 3.63 16.78
CA TYR A 147 -2.00 4.30 15.52
C TYR A 147 -1.37 3.63 14.30
N ASP A 148 -1.94 3.93 13.15
CA ASP A 148 -1.32 3.71 11.84
C ASP A 148 -0.82 5.07 11.32
N GLU A 149 0.39 5.14 10.78
CA GLU A 149 0.96 6.35 10.18
C GLU A 149 1.04 6.21 8.67
N LEU A 150 0.50 7.18 7.95
CA LEU A 150 0.79 7.43 6.54
C LEU A 150 1.82 8.54 6.44
N LYS A 151 2.84 8.36 5.60
CA LYS A 151 3.77 9.43 5.26
C LYS A 151 4.21 9.32 3.81
N ALA A 152 4.23 10.45 3.11
CA ALA A 152 4.58 10.51 1.71
C ALA A 152 5.56 11.64 1.40
N TRP A 153 6.45 11.37 0.46
CA TRP A 153 7.50 12.26 -0.02
C TRP A 153 7.43 12.39 -1.53
N VAL A 154 7.90 13.52 -2.04
CA VAL A 154 8.22 13.66 -3.47
C VAL A 154 9.59 14.30 -3.58
N ASP A 155 10.51 13.64 -4.25
CA ASP A 155 11.82 14.21 -4.59
C ASP A 155 11.64 15.32 -5.63
N TRP A 156 11.46 16.55 -5.15
CA TRP A 156 11.15 17.69 -6.00
C TRP A 156 12.38 18.20 -6.73
N ASN A 157 13.57 17.98 -6.17
CA ASN A 157 14.82 18.54 -6.66
C ASN A 157 15.62 17.53 -7.53
N GLY A 158 15.19 16.27 -7.58
CA GLY A 158 15.80 15.21 -8.37
C GLY A 158 17.17 14.78 -7.86
N ASP A 159 17.46 14.96 -6.57
CA ASP A 159 18.76 14.63 -5.97
C ASP A 159 18.85 13.19 -5.46
N TYR A 160 17.77 12.42 -5.60
CA TYR A 160 17.64 11.03 -5.18
C TYR A 160 17.71 10.80 -3.67
N GLU A 161 17.55 11.86 -2.87
CA GLU A 161 17.42 11.79 -1.43
C GLU A 161 15.99 12.12 -0.99
N TRP A 162 15.58 11.57 0.15
CA TRP A 162 14.27 11.85 0.72
C TRP A 162 14.43 12.82 1.89
N SER A 163 14.23 14.10 1.63
CA SER A 163 14.39 15.14 2.64
C SER A 163 13.10 15.42 3.44
N THR A 164 13.23 16.06 4.59
CA THR A 164 12.06 16.51 5.36
C THR A 164 11.28 17.64 4.70
N SER A 165 11.92 18.41 3.81
CA SER A 165 11.27 19.45 3.00
C SER A 165 10.38 18.89 1.90
N GLU A 166 10.51 17.60 1.60
CA GLU A 166 9.81 16.90 0.53
C GLU A 166 8.60 16.10 1.02
N ILE A 167 8.32 16.13 2.32
CA ILE A 167 7.12 15.51 2.89
C ILE A 167 5.90 16.25 2.35
N ILE A 168 5.06 15.55 1.59
CA ILE A 168 3.81 16.08 1.04
C ILE A 168 2.59 15.69 1.88
N ALA A 169 2.66 14.59 2.63
CA ALA A 169 1.63 14.15 3.55
C ALA A 169 2.23 13.43 4.75
N GLN A 170 1.68 13.66 5.94
CA GLN A 170 1.96 12.89 7.14
C GLN A 170 0.70 12.87 8.01
N GLU A 171 0.14 11.70 8.26
CA GLU A 171 -1.12 11.53 8.97
C GLU A 171 -1.00 10.38 9.98
N LEU A 172 -1.43 10.64 11.22
CA LEU A 172 -1.56 9.63 12.26
C LEU A 172 -3.03 9.23 12.41
N TRP A 173 -3.34 7.97 12.15
CA TRP A 173 -4.66 7.40 12.31
C TRP A 173 -4.74 6.52 13.56
N TYR A 174 -5.19 7.11 14.67
CA TYR A 174 -5.36 6.40 15.93
C TYR A 174 -6.45 5.30 15.85
N LYS A 175 -6.14 4.14 16.41
CA LYS A 175 -7.12 3.09 16.74
C LYS A 175 -7.79 3.51 18.05
N ASP A 176 -9.05 3.93 17.96
CA ASP A 176 -9.93 4.17 19.11
C ASP A 176 -9.63 5.38 20.02
N THR A 177 -9.61 6.59 19.45
CA THR A 177 -10.23 7.73 20.16
C THR A 177 -11.71 7.76 19.81
N VAL A 178 -12.49 6.81 20.33
CA VAL A 178 -13.94 6.99 20.36
C VAL A 178 -14.21 8.18 21.27
N GLU A 179 -14.50 9.34 20.68
CA GLU A 179 -15.09 10.49 21.38
C GLU A 179 -16.57 10.17 21.69
N TRP A 180 -16.80 9.11 22.45
CA TRP A 180 -18.10 8.80 23.03
C TRP A 180 -18.19 9.57 24.34
N GLY A 181 -19.05 10.57 24.37
CA GLY A 181 -19.24 11.48 25.51
C GLY A 181 -19.04 10.79 26.86
N ASP A 182 -18.03 11.27 27.59
CA ASP A 182 -17.76 11.02 29.02
C ASP A 182 -17.68 9.56 29.51
N THR A 183 -17.65 8.58 28.61
CA THR A 183 -17.51 7.17 28.99
C THR A 183 -16.26 6.62 28.32
N GLN A 184 -15.11 6.77 28.98
CA GLN A 184 -13.92 5.99 28.63
C GLN A 184 -14.28 4.52 28.69
N ILE A 185 -14.50 3.90 27.53
CA ILE A 185 -14.50 2.44 27.45
C ILE A 185 -13.08 2.05 27.82
N ASN A 186 -12.96 1.37 28.95
CA ASN A 186 -11.69 1.05 29.55
C ASN A 186 -10.90 0.22 28.53
N ARG A 187 -9.63 0.57 28.31
CA ARG A 187 -8.68 -0.20 27.47
C ARG A 187 -8.67 -1.70 27.82
N ASP A 188 -9.11 -2.04 29.02
CA ASP A 188 -9.27 -3.40 29.54
C ASP A 188 -10.36 -4.23 28.83
N ASP A 189 -11.41 -3.62 28.27
CA ASP A 189 -12.41 -4.37 27.48
C ASP A 189 -11.83 -4.81 26.12
N TYR A 190 -10.92 -4.02 25.55
CA TYR A 190 -10.16 -4.37 24.34
C TYR A 190 -9.12 -5.48 24.61
N LEU A 191 -8.54 -5.52 25.82
CA LEU A 191 -7.58 -6.56 26.22
C LEU A 191 -8.20 -7.95 26.38
N ASN A 192 -9.52 -8.04 26.57
CA ASN A 192 -10.25 -9.30 26.77
C ASN A 192 -10.69 -9.99 25.48
N GLY A 193 -10.18 -9.57 24.31
CA GLY A 193 -10.47 -10.23 23.04
C GLY A 193 -11.90 -9.99 22.53
N VAL A 194 -12.52 -8.88 22.97
CA VAL A 194 -13.68 -8.34 22.27
C VAL A 194 -13.17 -7.87 20.91
N GLU A 195 -13.66 -8.49 19.84
CA GLU A 195 -13.32 -8.11 18.47
C GLU A 195 -13.48 -6.59 18.31
N SER A 196 -12.49 -5.97 17.67
CA SER A 196 -12.53 -4.56 17.26
C SER A 196 -13.93 -4.19 16.78
N ASP A 197 -14.45 -3.03 17.19
CA ASP A 197 -15.78 -2.56 16.81
C ASP A 197 -16.00 -2.84 15.31
N PRO A 198 -17.00 -3.65 14.92
CA PRO A 198 -17.28 -3.91 13.51
C PRO A 198 -17.64 -2.64 12.72
N ASN A 199 -17.84 -1.50 13.40
CA ASN A 199 -18.02 -0.18 12.79
C ASN A 199 -16.73 0.64 12.69
N ALA A 200 -15.57 0.09 13.05
CA ALA A 200 -14.29 0.76 12.86
C ALA A 200 -14.13 1.13 11.38
N VAL A 201 -13.99 2.42 11.09
CA VAL A 201 -13.65 2.87 9.74
C VAL A 201 -12.31 2.23 9.37
N LEU A 202 -12.29 1.44 8.30
CA LEU A 202 -11.10 0.72 7.83
C LEU A 202 -10.42 1.39 6.66
N TYR A 203 -11.12 2.31 6.00
CA TYR A 203 -10.63 3.03 4.83
C TYR A 203 -10.76 4.54 5.04
N ARG A 204 -9.73 5.29 4.63
CA ARG A 204 -9.70 6.75 4.67
C ARG A 204 -9.02 7.28 3.42
N GLU A 205 -9.63 8.28 2.81
CA GLU A 205 -8.97 9.12 1.80
C GLU A 205 -8.23 10.25 2.50
N ILE A 206 -6.92 10.36 2.26
CA ILE A 206 -6.10 11.48 2.74
C ILE A 206 -5.77 12.34 1.52
N LEU A 207 -6.05 13.65 1.62
CA LEU A 207 -5.79 14.61 0.55
C LEU A 207 -4.67 15.57 0.95
N ALA A 208 -3.71 15.76 0.06
CA ALA A 208 -2.63 16.73 0.23
C ALA A 208 -2.54 17.63 -1.00
N THR A 209 -2.83 18.92 -0.81
CA THR A 209 -2.75 19.92 -1.88
C THR A 209 -1.45 20.72 -1.75
N ILE A 210 -0.68 20.76 -2.83
CA ILE A 210 0.58 21.49 -2.91
C ILE A 210 0.69 22.27 -4.22
N VAL A 211 1.63 23.20 -4.28
CA VAL A 211 2.08 23.82 -5.53
C VAL A 211 3.36 23.12 -5.96
N VAL A 212 3.41 22.62 -7.19
CA VAL A 212 4.62 22.00 -7.76
C VAL A 212 5.73 23.06 -7.80
N PRO A 213 6.90 22.82 -7.17
CA PRO A 213 7.98 23.81 -7.15
C PRO A 213 8.42 24.23 -8.56
N GLU A 214 8.82 25.50 -8.69
CA GLU A 214 9.21 26.11 -9.97
C GLU A 214 10.54 25.58 -10.52
N ASP A 215 11.33 24.89 -9.69
CA ASP A 215 12.60 24.25 -10.03
C ASP A 215 12.46 22.74 -10.30
N SER A 216 11.31 22.14 -10.03
CA SER A 216 11.04 20.71 -10.29
C SER A 216 10.86 20.45 -11.79
N MET A 217 11.70 19.61 -12.40
CA MET A 217 11.55 19.21 -13.80
C MET A 217 12.00 17.77 -14.03
N GLY A 218 11.40 17.14 -15.04
CA GLY A 218 11.82 15.84 -15.54
C GLY A 218 11.10 14.68 -14.88
N GLU A 219 11.78 13.53 -14.81
CA GLU A 219 11.28 12.35 -14.11
C GLU A 219 11.70 12.44 -12.64
N LEU A 220 10.72 12.50 -11.75
CA LEU A 220 10.87 12.55 -10.30
C LEU A 220 10.17 11.33 -9.68
N TRP A 221 10.34 11.12 -8.38
CA TRP A 221 9.71 10.01 -7.68
C TRP A 221 8.93 10.47 -6.45
N LEU A 222 7.76 9.85 -6.29
CA LEU A 222 6.93 9.92 -5.10
C LEU A 222 7.08 8.61 -4.36
N ARG A 223 7.21 8.67 -3.04
CA ARG A 223 7.12 7.51 -2.15
C ARG A 223 5.99 7.71 -1.16
N ALA A 224 5.11 6.75 -1.00
CA ALA A 224 4.13 6.70 0.07
C ALA A 224 4.36 5.47 0.93
N ARG A 225 4.32 5.62 2.26
CA ARG A 225 4.45 4.51 3.21
C ARG A 225 3.31 4.55 4.21
N VAL A 226 2.81 3.37 4.54
CA VAL A 226 1.84 3.16 5.62
C VAL A 226 2.35 2.11 6.59
N VAL A 227 2.41 2.42 7.88
CA VAL A 227 3.03 1.54 8.89
C VAL A 227 2.33 1.74 10.24
N CYS A 228 2.21 0.71 11.08
CA CYS A 228 1.75 0.87 12.46
C CYS A 228 2.84 1.42 13.40
N ASP A 229 2.44 2.07 14.49
CA ASP A 229 3.38 2.59 15.49
C ASP A 229 4.28 1.51 16.08
N GLU A 230 3.76 0.30 16.33
CA GLU A 230 4.56 -0.82 16.82
C GLU A 230 5.74 -1.13 15.88
N SER A 231 5.52 -1.02 14.57
CA SER A 231 6.55 -1.23 13.54
C SER A 231 7.56 -0.13 13.48
N ILE A 232 7.13 1.11 13.66
CA ILE A 232 8.04 2.24 13.77
C ILE A 232 8.97 2.07 14.98
N TYR A 233 8.44 1.79 16.17
CA TYR A 233 9.26 1.70 17.39
C TYR A 233 10.15 0.46 17.48
N LYS A 234 9.80 -0.66 16.82
CA LYS A 234 10.69 -1.84 16.78
C LYS A 234 11.89 -1.63 15.85
N ASN A 235 11.71 -0.88 14.77
CA ASN A 235 12.69 -0.75 13.71
C ASN A 235 13.44 0.58 13.73
N ASN A 236 12.88 1.61 14.37
CA ASN A 236 13.49 2.92 14.53
C ASN A 236 13.38 3.42 15.99
N VAL A 237 14.53 3.61 16.62
CA VAL A 237 14.64 4.11 18.00
C VAL A 237 14.07 5.53 18.18
N ASP A 238 14.03 6.31 17.10
CA ASP A 238 13.57 7.70 17.14
C ASP A 238 12.04 7.82 17.03
N GLY A 239 11.33 6.72 16.78
CA GLY A 239 9.87 6.76 16.62
C GLY A 239 9.41 7.48 15.35
N ILE A 240 10.26 7.54 14.32
CA ILE A 240 10.00 8.27 13.08
C ILE A 240 9.80 7.28 11.93
N LEU A 241 8.72 7.44 11.16
CA LEU A 241 8.58 6.75 9.88
C LEU A 241 9.59 7.32 8.87
N ASN A 242 10.61 6.52 8.56
CA ASN A 242 11.66 6.84 7.60
C ASN A 242 11.23 6.48 6.16
N PRO A 243 11.73 7.20 5.15
CA PRO A 243 11.43 6.93 3.75
C PRO A 243 12.11 5.66 3.21
N THR A 244 13.17 5.18 3.87
CA THR A 244 13.90 3.97 3.49
C THR A 244 13.98 3.00 4.66
N GLY A 245 14.45 1.79 4.39
CA GLY A 245 14.65 0.73 5.38
C GLY A 245 13.43 -0.15 5.62
N PHE A 246 13.66 -1.12 6.49
CA PHE A 246 12.74 -2.20 6.80
C PHE A 246 11.73 -1.82 7.88
N PHE A 247 10.46 -2.15 7.64
CA PHE A 247 9.41 -2.22 8.66
C PHE A 247 8.73 -3.59 8.63
N HIS A 248 8.29 -4.10 9.77
CA HIS A 248 7.78 -5.47 9.83
C HIS A 248 6.31 -5.61 9.42
N GLN A 249 5.60 -4.49 9.28
CA GLN A 249 4.22 -4.39 8.81
C GLN A 249 4.10 -3.12 7.97
N GLY A 250 3.14 -3.12 7.04
CA GLY A 250 2.81 -1.97 6.22
C GLY A 250 3.09 -2.17 4.74
N GLU A 251 3.01 -1.08 4.00
CA GLU A 251 3.22 -1.04 2.56
C GLU A 251 3.99 0.22 2.15
N ALA A 252 4.78 0.13 1.09
CA ALA A 252 5.49 1.21 0.42
C ALA A 252 5.15 1.17 -1.07
N GLU A 253 4.54 2.24 -1.57
CA GLU A 253 4.30 2.41 -3.00
C GLU A 253 5.18 3.55 -3.52
N ASP A 254 5.70 3.40 -4.74
CA ASP A 254 6.61 4.35 -5.37
C ASP A 254 6.14 4.71 -6.78
N TYR A 255 5.85 5.99 -7.01
CA TYR A 255 5.29 6.46 -8.27
C TYR A 255 6.26 7.38 -9.00
N LYS A 256 6.51 7.06 -10.27
CA LYS A 256 7.22 7.98 -11.16
C LYS A 256 6.32 9.16 -11.53
N LEU A 257 6.80 10.37 -11.28
CA LEU A 257 6.18 11.62 -11.68
C LEU A 257 6.90 12.19 -12.90
N THR A 258 6.15 12.77 -13.84
CA THR A 258 6.72 13.53 -14.96
C THR A 258 6.32 14.99 -14.82
N VAL A 259 7.28 15.87 -14.54
CA VAL A 259 7.08 17.32 -14.41
C VAL A 259 7.60 18.04 -15.65
N THR A 260 6.73 18.81 -16.28
CA THR A 260 7.04 19.63 -17.45
C THR A 260 7.09 21.11 -17.09
N SER A 261 7.93 21.87 -17.78
CA SER A 261 7.96 23.32 -17.61
C SER A 261 6.71 23.96 -18.20
N VAL A 262 6.26 25.04 -17.57
CA VAL A 262 5.27 25.93 -18.18
C VAL A 262 5.92 26.50 -19.45
N PRO A 263 5.34 26.32 -20.65
CA PRO A 263 5.83 27.03 -21.82
C PRO A 263 5.82 28.53 -21.49
N GLU A 264 6.98 29.19 -21.54
CA GLU A 264 7.09 30.61 -21.17
C GLU A 264 5.91 31.35 -21.80
N PRO A 265 5.07 32.03 -21.00
CA PRO A 265 3.82 32.52 -21.49
C PRO A 265 4.14 33.47 -22.63
N SER A 266 3.58 33.19 -23.81
CA SER A 266 3.77 33.94 -25.05
C SER A 266 3.58 35.45 -24.86
N SER A 267 2.99 35.88 -23.75
CA SER A 267 3.09 37.22 -23.17
C SER A 267 4.48 37.87 -23.19
N LEU A 268 5.58 37.17 -22.88
CA LEU A 268 6.93 37.74 -22.97
C LEU A 268 7.31 37.98 -24.42
N ALA A 269 7.02 37.02 -25.30
CA ALA A 269 7.19 37.18 -26.74
C ALA A 269 6.32 38.31 -27.30
N LEU A 270 5.07 38.46 -26.83
CA LEU A 270 4.15 39.53 -27.19
C LEU A 270 4.62 40.89 -26.67
N LEU A 271 5.19 40.95 -25.46
CA LEU A 271 5.78 42.15 -24.91
C LEU A 271 7.00 42.58 -25.73
N ILE A 272 7.89 41.64 -26.06
CA ILE A 272 9.07 41.89 -26.90
C ILE A 272 8.63 42.36 -28.29
N MET A 273 7.64 41.70 -28.91
CA MET A 273 7.10 42.10 -30.21
C MET A 273 6.44 43.49 -30.15
N GLY A 274 5.68 43.80 -29.10
CA GLY A 274 5.07 45.10 -28.89
C GLY A 274 6.09 46.23 -28.72
N LEU A 275 7.16 45.99 -27.96
CA LEU A 275 8.29 46.92 -27.82
C LEU A 275 9.00 47.12 -29.16
N ALA A 276 9.29 46.04 -29.90
CA ALA A 276 9.95 46.11 -31.21
C ALA A 276 9.13 46.94 -32.23
N ILE A 277 7.81 46.74 -32.29
CA ILE A 277 6.90 47.53 -33.13
C ILE A 277 6.93 49.01 -32.72
N SER A 278 6.94 49.30 -31.42
CA SER A 278 7.01 50.67 -30.90
C SER A 278 8.30 51.39 -31.29
N PHE A 279 9.44 50.68 -31.31
CA PHE A 279 10.72 51.24 -31.76
C PHE A 279 10.76 51.48 -33.28
N ILE A 280 10.11 50.64 -34.09
CA ILE A 280 10.02 50.84 -35.54
C ILE A 280 9.15 52.06 -35.86
N GLN A 281 8.03 52.26 -35.15
CA GLN A 281 7.14 53.39 -35.39
C GLN A 281 7.78 54.74 -35.04
N ARG A 282 8.70 54.80 -34.07
CA ARG A 282 9.41 56.03 -33.69
C ARG A 282 10.43 56.54 -34.73
N LYS A 283 10.76 55.77 -35.77
CA LYS A 283 11.74 56.14 -36.82
C LYS A 283 11.11 56.64 -38.12
N LYS A 284 9.78 56.80 -38.17
CA LYS A 284 9.07 57.48 -39.27
C LYS A 284 8.60 58.85 -38.80
#